data_AF-A0A3B9VI69-F1
#
_entry.id   AF-A0A3B9VI69-F1
#
_cell.length_a   1.000
_cell.length_b   1.000
_cell.length_c   1.000
_cell.angle_alpha   90.00
_cell.angle_beta   90.00
_cell.angle_gamma   90.00
#
_symmetry.space_group_name_H-M   'P 1'
#
loop_
_entity.id
_entity.type
_entity.pdbx_description
1 polymer ?
#
loop_
_entity_poly.entity_id
_entity_poly.type
_entity_poly.pdbx_seq_one_letter_code
_entity_poly.pdbx_strand_id
1 'polypeptide(L)'
;AIDFEDVLLLTVGMLEEEREVRERVRDQYRYFTVDEYQDVSPLQQRLLDLWLGKRDDICVVGDPAQTIYSFAGASPAFLLNFTAKYPNAEV
;
A
#
# COMPACT_ATOMS: atom_id res chain seq x y z
N ALA A 1 -10.02 -0.70 23.36
CA ALA A 1 -8.71 -1.31 23.12
C ALA A 1 -8.42 -1.20 21.61
N ILE A 2 -7.16 -1.24 21.19
CA ILE A 2 -6.75 -1.21 19.79
C ILE A 2 -6.23 -2.62 19.45
N ASP A 3 -6.71 -3.21 18.35
CA ASP A 3 -6.19 -4.46 17.78
C ASP A 3 -5.31 -4.22 16.53
N PHE A 4 -4.98 -5.29 15.79
CA PHE A 4 -4.06 -5.21 14.65
C PHE A 4 -4.69 -4.48 13.46
N GLU A 5 -5.95 -4.74 13.17
CA GLU A 5 -6.69 -4.04 12.12
C GLU A 5 -6.86 -2.56 12.46
N ASP A 6 -7.13 -2.24 13.73
CA ASP A 6 -7.24 -0.87 14.21
C ASP A 6 -5.95 -0.06 13.98
N VAL A 7 -4.77 -0.68 14.10
CA VAL A 7 -3.50 0.02 13.84
C VAL A 7 -3.46 0.59 12.42
N LEU A 8 -3.85 -0.22 11.43
CA LEU A 8 -3.86 0.22 10.04
C LEU A 8 -4.96 1.26 9.80
N LEU A 9 -6.16 1.01 10.33
CA LEU A 9 -7.31 1.88 10.14
C LEU A 9 -7.08 3.27 10.74
N LEU A 10 -6.60 3.33 11.98
CA LEU A 10 -6.29 4.58 12.67
C LEU A 10 -5.13 5.32 12.01
N THR A 11 -4.12 4.60 11.52
CA THR A 11 -3.00 5.21 10.77
C THR A 11 -3.48 5.85 9.47
N VAL A 12 -4.34 5.16 8.71
CA VAL A 12 -4.96 5.72 7.50
C VAL A 12 -5.76 6.96 7.84
N GLY A 13 -6.64 6.89 8.85
CA GLY A 13 -7.45 8.05 9.27
C GLY A 13 -6.59 9.25 9.69
N MET A 14 -5.55 9.03 10.50
CA MET A 14 -4.61 10.09 10.89
C MET A 14 -3.92 10.72 9.68
N LEU A 15 -3.46 9.90 8.73
CA LEU A 15 -2.80 10.42 7.52
C LEU A 15 -3.76 11.14 6.59
N GLU A 16 -5.05 10.84 6.60
CA GLU A 16 -6.06 11.54 5.80
C GLU A 16 -6.38 12.92 6.39
N GLU A 17 -6.61 12.98 7.71
CA GLU A 17 -7.03 14.18 8.42
C GLU A 17 -5.85 15.14 8.69
N GLU A 18 -4.69 14.62 9.10
CA GLU A 18 -3.56 15.43 9.58
C GLU A 18 -2.50 15.63 8.49
N ARG A 19 -2.62 16.73 7.74
CA ARG A 19 -1.69 17.05 6.64
C ARG A 19 -0.23 17.07 7.09
N GLU A 20 0.08 17.67 8.23
CA GLU A 20 1.46 17.80 8.71
C GLU A 20 2.10 16.44 8.99
N VAL A 21 1.34 15.49 9.56
CA VAL A 21 1.80 14.12 9.80
C VAL A 21 2.06 13.41 8.46
N ARG A 22 1.13 13.54 7.51
CA ARG A 22 1.27 12.97 6.17
C ARG A 22 2.49 13.51 5.42
N GLU A 23 2.72 14.82 5.49
CA GLU A 23 3.89 15.46 4.86
C GLU A 23 5.19 15.00 5.52
N ARG A 24 5.24 14.93 6.85
CA ARG A 24 6.40 14.40 7.57
C ARG A 24 6.75 12.97 7.14
N VAL A 25 5.76 12.10 7.00
CA VAL A 25 5.96 10.71 6.53
C VAL A 25 6.49 10.69 5.10
N ARG A 26 5.92 11.50 4.21
CA ARG A 26 6.36 11.60 2.80
C ARG A 26 7.79 12.14 2.66
N ASP A 27 8.16 13.10 3.50
CA ASP A 27 9.50 13.68 3.50
C ASP A 27 10.55 12.69 4.01
N GLN A 28 10.18 11.91 5.04
CA GLN A 28 11.04 10.91 5.66
C GLN A 28 11.24 9.67 4.77
N TYR A 29 10.18 9.17 4.15
CA TYR A 29 10.21 7.95 3.34
C TYR A 29 9.90 8.25 1.87
N ARG A 30 10.92 8.08 1.02
CA ARG A 30 10.85 8.43 -0.40
C ARG A 30 10.56 7.26 -1.32
N TYR A 31 11.27 6.15 -1.11
CA TYR A 31 11.18 4.96 -1.95
C TYR A 31 10.52 3.83 -1.16
N PHE A 32 9.54 3.18 -1.76
CA PHE A 32 8.85 2.04 -1.15
C PHE A 32 9.21 0.76 -1.88
N THR A 33 9.47 -0.30 -1.12
CA THR A 33 9.56 -1.67 -1.64
C THR A 33 8.55 -2.50 -0.88
N VAL A 34 7.65 -3.16 -1.61
CA VAL A 34 6.59 -3.98 -1.02
C VAL A 34 6.72 -5.39 -1.54
N ASP A 35 7.06 -6.30 -0.65
CA ASP A 35 7.11 -7.74 -0.91
C ASP A 35 5.72 -8.38 -0.72
N GLU A 36 5.53 -9.57 -1.27
CA GLU A 36 4.27 -10.34 -1.21
C GLU A 36 3.04 -9.52 -1.62
N TYR A 37 3.18 -8.70 -2.66
CA TYR A 37 2.18 -7.72 -3.06
C TYR A 37 0.84 -8.34 -3.52
N GLN A 38 0.85 -9.63 -3.86
CA GLN A 38 -0.37 -10.39 -4.16
C GLN A 38 -1.31 -10.54 -2.95
N ASP A 39 -0.80 -10.44 -1.72
CA ASP A 39 -1.56 -10.63 -0.49
C ASP A 39 -1.94 -9.31 0.21
N VAL A 40 -1.77 -8.17 -0.48
CA VAL A 40 -2.15 -6.85 0.03
C VAL A 40 -3.67 -6.71 0.11
N SER A 41 -4.17 -6.27 1.26
CA SER A 41 -5.58 -5.89 1.45
C SER A 41 -5.86 -4.47 0.97
N PRO A 42 -7.14 -4.12 0.69
CA PRO A 42 -7.50 -2.75 0.32
C PRO A 42 -7.06 -1.68 1.32
N LEU A 43 -7.06 -2.00 2.63
CA LEU A 43 -6.64 -1.07 3.67
C LEU A 43 -5.12 -0.81 3.63
N GLN A 44 -4.32 -1.87 3.43
CA GLN A 44 -2.87 -1.75 3.23
C GLN A 44 -2.54 -0.99 1.95
N GLN A 45 -3.27 -1.23 0.86
CA GLN A 45 -3.11 -0.45 -0.37
C GLN A 45 -3.42 1.03 -0.14
N ARG A 46 -4.47 1.35 0.61
CA ARG A 46 -4.83 2.74 0.92
C ARG A 46 -3.74 3.44 1.73
N LEU A 47 -3.16 2.75 2.71
CA LEU A 47 -2.04 3.27 3.49
C LEU A 47 -0.83 3.57 2.60
N LEU A 48 -0.47 2.64 1.72
CA LEU A 48 0.62 2.80 0.76
C LEU A 48 0.37 3.99 -0.20
N ASP A 49 -0.85 4.16 -0.68
CA ASP A 49 -1.24 5.29 -1.54
C ASP A 49 -1.09 6.64 -0.80
N LEU A 50 -1.44 6.70 0.49
CA LEU A 50 -1.25 7.89 1.32
C LEU A 50 0.23 8.22 1.52
N TRP A 51 1.06 7.20 1.75
CA TRP A 51 2.51 7.34 1.87
C TRP A 51 3.17 7.78 0.57
N LEU A 52 2.77 7.23 -0.58
CA LEU A 52 3.31 7.64 -1.88
C LEU A 52 2.85 9.05 -2.27
N GLY A 53 1.57 9.35 -2.05
CA GLY A 53 0.94 10.58 -2.52
C GLY A 53 0.87 10.65 -4.03
N LYS A 54 1.65 11.55 -4.64
CA LYS A 54 1.70 11.74 -6.11
C LYS A 54 2.92 11.07 -6.75
N ARG A 55 3.75 10.42 -5.95
CA ARG A 55 4.98 9.76 -6.40
C ARG A 55 4.68 8.38 -6.94
N ASP A 56 5.52 7.95 -7.87
CA ASP A 56 5.60 6.62 -8.45
C ASP A 56 6.89 5.88 -8.03
N ASP A 57 7.57 6.37 -6.99
CA ASP A 57 8.78 5.81 -6.38
C ASP A 57 8.49 4.50 -5.59
N ILE A 58 7.99 3.47 -6.27
CA ILE A 58 7.62 2.19 -5.70
C ILE A 58 8.15 1.01 -6.52
N CYS A 59 8.69 0.02 -5.82
CA CYS A 59 8.98 -1.32 -6.32
C CYS A 59 8.06 -2.32 -5.60
N VAL A 60 7.41 -3.21 -6.34
CA VAL A 60 6.60 -4.30 -5.77
C VAL A 60 7.10 -5.64 -6.26
N VAL A 61 7.04 -6.64 -5.38
CA VAL A 61 7.39 -8.02 -5.68
C VAL A 61 6.22 -8.91 -5.26
N GLY A 62 5.88 -9.89 -6.09
CA GLY A 62 4.82 -10.84 -5.77
C GLY A 62 4.54 -11.82 -6.89
N ASP A 63 3.78 -12.87 -6.57
CA ASP A 63 3.33 -13.90 -7.51
C ASP A 63 1.81 -14.12 -7.37
N PRO A 64 0.99 -13.81 -8.40
CA PRO A 64 -0.46 -13.97 -8.30
C PRO A 64 -0.90 -15.43 -8.12
N ALA A 65 -0.07 -16.42 -8.45
CA ALA A 65 -0.36 -17.83 -8.17
C ALA A 65 -0.21 -18.19 -6.68
N GLN A 66 0.41 -17.31 -5.88
CA GLN A 66 0.67 -17.51 -4.45
C GLN A 66 -0.26 -16.70 -3.55
N THR A 67 -1.37 -16.17 -4.07
CA THR A 67 -2.38 -15.51 -3.23
C THR A 67 -3.10 -16.52 -2.35
N ILE A 68 -2.80 -16.49 -1.05
CA ILE A 68 -3.40 -17.41 -0.07
C ILE A 68 -4.15 -16.69 1.06
N TYR A 69 -4.04 -15.36 1.17
CA TYR A 69 -4.69 -14.57 2.23
C TYR A 69 -6.05 -13.96 1.85
N SER A 70 -6.69 -14.41 0.76
CA SER A 70 -8.00 -13.87 0.35
C SER A 70 -9.09 -14.00 1.42
N PHE A 71 -9.00 -15.00 2.31
CA PHE A 71 -9.92 -15.14 3.45
C PHE A 71 -9.83 -13.98 4.45
N ALA A 72 -8.69 -13.26 4.47
CA ALA A 72 -8.45 -12.06 5.29
C ALA A 72 -8.60 -10.75 4.48
N GLY A 73 -9.15 -10.83 3.26
CA GLY A 73 -9.43 -9.66 2.43
C GLY A 73 -8.30 -9.23 1.49
N ALA A 74 -7.24 -10.04 1.36
CA ALA A 74 -6.19 -9.81 0.36
C ALA A 74 -6.72 -9.95 -1.08
N SER A 75 -6.15 -9.18 -2.01
CA SER A 75 -6.51 -9.25 -3.42
C SER A 75 -5.29 -9.13 -4.34
N PRO A 76 -5.08 -10.09 -5.28
CA PRO A 76 -4.00 -9.98 -6.26
C PRO A 76 -4.28 -8.94 -7.32
N ALA A 77 -5.48 -8.35 -7.34
CA ALA A 77 -5.86 -7.34 -8.32
C ALA A 77 -4.92 -6.13 -8.31
N PHE A 78 -4.33 -5.78 -7.18
CA PHE A 78 -3.35 -4.69 -7.12
C PHE A 78 -2.06 -5.03 -7.85
N LEU A 79 -1.55 -6.26 -7.69
CA LEU A 79 -0.39 -6.76 -8.43
C LEU A 79 -0.70 -6.91 -9.93
N LEU A 80 -1.83 -7.55 -10.27
CA LEU A 80 -2.21 -7.81 -11.66
C LEU A 80 -2.47 -6.53 -12.47
N ASN A 81 -2.94 -5.46 -11.82
CA ASN A 81 -3.20 -4.16 -12.46
C ASN A 81 -2.07 -3.13 -12.21
N PHE A 82 -0.90 -3.56 -11.72
CA PHE A 82 0.16 -2.64 -11.33
C PHE A 82 0.64 -1.78 -12.51
N THR A 83 0.88 -2.37 -13.68
CA THR A 83 1.30 -1.64 -14.89
C THR A 83 0.21 -0.73 -15.47
N ALA A 84 -1.07 -1.02 -15.20
CA ALA A 84 -2.16 -0.11 -15.55
C ALA A 84 -2.17 1.13 -14.64
N LYS A 85 -1.82 0.97 -13.35
CA LYS A 85 -1.70 2.07 -12.38
C LYS A 85 -0.41 2.86 -12.56
N TYR A 86 0.69 2.20 -12.91
CA TYR A 86 2.02 2.78 -13.13
C TYR A 86 2.49 2.46 -14.56
N PRO A 87 2.04 3.23 -15.58
CA PRO A 87 2.35 2.95 -16.99
C PRO A 87 3.83 3.01 -17.35
N ASN A 88 4.65 3.67 -16.52
CA ASN A 88 6.10 3.81 -16.70
C ASN A 88 6.90 2.76 -15.91
N ALA A 89 6.24 1.80 -15.26
CA ALA A 89 6.93 0.76 -14.50
C ALA A 89 7.72 -0.18 -15.43
N GLU A 90 8.90 -0.59 -14.98
CA GLU A 90 9.70 -1.63 -15.61
C GLU A 90 9.31 -3.00 -15.01
N VAL A 91 9.13 -4.02 -15.85
CA VAL A 91 8.69 -5.39 -15.48
C VAL A 91 9.62 -6.44 -16.07
#